data_AF-A0A3M1Q067-F1
#
_entry.id   AF-A0A3M1Q067-F1
#
_cell.length_a   1.000
_cell.length_b   1.000
_cell.length_c   1.000
_cell.angle_alpha   90.00
_cell.angle_beta   90.00
_cell.angle_gamma   90.00
#
_symmetry.space_group_name_H-M   'P 1'
#
loop_
_entity.id
_entity.type
_entity.pdbx_description
1 polymer ?
#
loop_
_entity_poly.entity_id
_entity_poly.type
_entity_poly.pdbx_seq_one_letter_code
_entity_poly.pdbx_strand_id
1 'polypeptide(L)' 'GRPIDIGAIEAAMPDVASQPENLEAHAILEALELARGIKSEAARRLGWSRQKLYRRIAALGLGERVCSARACSRSRSRSS' A
#
# COMPACT_ATOMS: atom_id res chain seq x y z
N GLY A 1 -25.95 -5.91 44.63
CA GLY A 1 -25.60 -5.04 43.49
C GLY A 1 -24.82 -5.86 42.50
N ARG A 2 -25.27 -5.92 41.24
CA ARG A 2 -24.53 -6.59 40.16
C ARG A 2 -23.36 -5.69 39.75
N PRO A 3 -22.11 -6.16 39.70
CA PRO A 3 -21.05 -5.41 39.06
C PRO A 3 -21.33 -5.35 37.56
N ILE A 4 -21.20 -4.16 37.01
CA ILE A 4 -21.22 -3.84 35.59
C ILE A 4 -20.02 -4.49 34.88
N ASP A 5 -20.26 -5.48 34.04
CA ASP A 5 -19.30 -5.97 33.05
C ASP A 5 -19.13 -4.92 31.93
N ILE A 6 -18.22 -3.96 32.13
CA ILE A 6 -17.73 -3.09 31.06
C ILE A 6 -16.57 -3.83 30.39
N GLY A 7 -16.87 -4.71 29.44
CA GLY A 7 -15.83 -5.52 28.82
C GLY A 7 -16.26 -6.22 27.54
N ALA A 8 -16.77 -5.50 26.54
CA ALA A 8 -16.98 -6.09 25.21
C ALA A 8 -17.23 -5.09 24.07
N ILE A 9 -16.58 -3.91 24.06
CA ILE A 9 -16.68 -2.99 22.90
C ILE A 9 -15.32 -2.50 22.42
N GLU A 10 -14.36 -3.39 22.19
CA GLU A 10 -13.31 -3.08 21.22
C GLU A 10 -13.38 -4.08 20.09
N ALA A 11 -14.15 -3.65 19.09
CA ALA A 11 -14.21 -4.20 17.76
C ALA A 11 -12.83 -4.67 17.30
N ALA A 12 -12.82 -5.87 16.73
CA ALA A 12 -11.75 -6.41 15.91
C ALA A 12 -11.24 -5.34 14.92
N MET A 13 -10.18 -4.64 15.29
CA MET A 13 -9.33 -3.92 14.36
C MET A 13 -8.11 -4.83 14.21
N PRO A 14 -7.94 -5.55 13.09
CA PRO A 14 -6.78 -6.41 12.95
C PRO A 14 -5.54 -5.53 13.09
N ASP A 15 -4.58 -6.04 13.85
CA ASP A 15 -3.21 -5.57 14.04
C ASP A 15 -2.48 -5.43 12.68
N VAL A 16 -2.93 -4.51 11.83
CA VAL A 16 -2.31 -4.17 10.54
C VAL A 16 -1.27 -3.08 10.70
N ALA A 17 -1.21 -2.46 11.89
CA ALA A 17 -0.27 -1.40 12.23
C ALA A 17 1.11 -1.92 12.65
N SER A 18 1.21 -3.17 13.14
CA SER A 18 2.46 -3.69 13.72
C SER A 18 3.37 -4.43 12.75
N GLN A 19 2.97 -4.57 11.48
CA GLN A 19 3.78 -5.24 10.47
C GLN A 19 4.57 -4.20 9.64
N PRO A 20 5.90 -4.10 9.79
CA PRO A 20 6.72 -3.13 9.06
C PRO A 20 6.58 -3.28 7.54
N GLU A 21 6.30 -4.48 7.07
CA GLU A 21 5.98 -4.81 5.68
C GLU A 21 4.72 -4.10 5.15
N ASN A 22 3.71 -3.85 5.99
CA ASN A 22 2.48 -3.15 5.58
C ASN A 22 2.71 -1.64 5.44
N LEU A 23 3.53 -1.04 6.33
CA LEU A 23 3.93 0.36 6.22
C LEU A 23 4.81 0.60 4.98
N GLU A 24 5.79 -0.28 4.74
CA GLU A 24 6.61 -0.23 3.52
C GLU A 24 5.76 -0.37 2.25
N ALA A 25 4.83 -1.33 2.23
CA ALA A 25 3.93 -1.55 1.10
C ALA A 25 3.06 -0.31 0.83
N HIS A 26 2.50 0.30 1.87
CA HIS A 26 1.69 1.50 1.75
C HIS A 26 2.49 2.68 1.18
N ALA A 27 3.69 2.93 1.70
CA ALA A 27 4.58 3.99 1.20
C ALA A 27 4.96 3.78 -0.29
N ILE A 28 5.19 2.53 -0.70
CA ILE A 28 5.48 2.19 -2.11
C ILE A 28 4.26 2.47 -2.99
N LEU A 29 3.07 2.07 -2.55
CA LEU A 29 1.83 2.29 -3.29
C LEU A 29 1.50 3.77 -3.42
N GLU A 30 1.57 4.53 -2.32
CA GLU A 30 1.36 5.99 -2.32
C GLU A 30 2.35 6.69 -3.26
N ALA A 31 3.64 6.36 -3.18
CA ALA A 31 4.65 6.93 -4.06
C ALA A 31 4.39 6.59 -5.54
N LEU A 32 3.87 5.39 -5.84
CA LEU A 32 3.49 4.99 -7.18
C LEU A 32 2.24 5.70 -7.67
N GLU A 33 1.24 5.92 -6.82
CA GLU A 33 0.05 6.71 -7.15
C GLU A 33 0.40 8.16 -7.46
N LEU A 34 1.19 8.80 -6.58
CA LEU A 34 1.69 10.15 -6.81
C LEU A 34 2.55 10.24 -8.08
N ALA A 35 3.31 9.20 -8.39
CA ALA A 35 4.13 9.09 -9.58
C ALA A 35 3.36 8.64 -10.83
N ARG A 36 2.03 8.50 -10.76
CA ARG A 36 1.19 8.01 -11.87
C ARG A 36 1.68 6.68 -12.47
N GLY A 37 2.23 5.81 -11.63
CA GLY A 37 2.78 4.50 -12.01
C GLY A 37 4.20 4.55 -12.60
N ILE A 38 4.88 5.70 -12.59
CA ILE A 38 6.28 5.81 -13.03
C ILE A 38 7.20 5.32 -11.90
N LYS A 39 7.68 4.08 -12.03
CA LYS A 39 8.55 3.42 -11.02
C LYS A 39 9.83 4.22 -10.71
N SER A 40 10.42 4.86 -11.71
CA SER A 40 11.61 5.71 -11.53
C SER A 40 11.34 6.95 -10.68
N GLU A 41 10.15 7.52 -10.80
CA GLU A 41 9.74 8.72 -10.08
C GLU A 41 9.29 8.37 -8.66
N ALA A 42 8.58 7.25 -8.49
CA ALA A 42 8.30 6.68 -7.17
C ALA A 42 9.59 6.39 -6.39
N ALA A 43 10.60 5.79 -7.05
CA ALA A 43 11.90 5.54 -6.44
C ALA A 43 12.60 6.84 -5.99
N ARG A 44 12.56 7.89 -6.83
CA ARG A 44 13.10 9.22 -6.49
C ARG A 44 12.38 9.82 -5.28
N ARG A 45 11.05 9.71 -5.21
CA ARG A 45 10.25 10.21 -4.09
C ARG A 45 10.56 9.49 -2.78
N LEU A 46 10.82 8.18 -2.85
CA LEU A 46 11.21 7.38 -1.69
C LEU A 46 12.71 7.53 -1.33
N GLY A 47 13.50 8.25 -2.13
CA GLY A 47 14.95 8.34 -1.96
C GLY A 47 15.67 7.00 -2.19
N TRP A 48 15.07 6.09 -2.95
CA TRP A 48 15.60 4.74 -3.17
C TRP A 48 16.18 4.59 -4.57
N SER A 49 17.20 3.74 -4.69
CA SER A 49 17.64 3.23 -5.98
C SER A 49 16.54 2.39 -6.63
N ARG A 50 16.41 2.48 -7.97
CA ARG A 50 15.42 1.70 -8.74
C ARG A 50 15.47 0.20 -8.40
N GLN A 51 16.68 -0.37 -8.27
CA GLN A 51 16.87 -1.78 -7.91
C GLN A 51 16.31 -2.12 -6.53
N LYS A 52 16.44 -1.22 -5.54
CA LYS A 52 15.89 -1.42 -4.19
C LYS A 52 14.37 -1.43 -4.24
N LEU A 53 13.76 -0.51 -4.98
CA LEU A 53 12.31 -0.47 -5.19
C LEU A 53 11.80 -1.77 -5.84
N TYR A 54 12.45 -2.25 -6.91
CA TYR A 54 12.06 -3.52 -7.55
C TYR A 54 12.17 -4.72 -6.62
N ARG A 55 13.27 -4.82 -5.84
CA ARG A 55 13.43 -5.90 -4.86
C ARG A 55 12.34 -5.87 -3.80
N ARG A 56 11.94 -4.68 -3.34
CA ARG A 56 10.90 -4.54 -2.31
C ARG A 56 9.50 -4.83 -2.86
N ILE A 57 9.19 -4.37 -4.07
CA ILE A 57 7.95 -4.73 -4.77
C ILE A 57 7.83 -6.25 -4.95
N ALA A 58 8.94 -6.93 -5.30
CA ALA A 58 8.97 -8.38 -5.46
C ALA A 58 8.82 -9.10 -4.11
N ALA A 59 9.54 -8.66 -3.07
CA ALA A 59 9.47 -9.22 -1.73
C ALA A 59 8.07 -9.09 -1.11
N LEU A 60 7.38 -7.98 -1.37
CA LEU A 60 6.03 -7.70 -0.87
C LEU A 60 4.93 -8.24 -1.79
N GLY A 61 5.26 -8.93 -2.89
CA GLY A 61 4.26 -9.44 -3.84
C GLY A 61 3.44 -8.36 -4.56
N LEU A 62 3.89 -7.10 -4.55
CA LEU A 62 3.16 -5.96 -5.11
C LEU A 62 3.24 -5.87 -6.64
N GLY A 63 4.02 -6.75 -7.29
CA GLY A 63 4.22 -6.73 -8.74
C GLY A 63 2.93 -6.71 -9.55
N GLU A 64 1.97 -7.57 -9.19
CA GLU A 64 0.68 -7.67 -9.87
C GLU A 64 -0.27 -6.52 -9.53
N ARG A 65 -0.27 -6.08 -8.26
CA ARG A 65 -1.05 -4.91 -7.79
C ARG A 65 -0.63 -3.62 -8.51
N VAL A 66 0.66 -3.42 -8.70
CA VAL A 66 1.22 -2.24 -9.37
C VAL A 66 0.99 -2.27 -10.89
N CYS A 67 0.96 -3.45 -11.51
CA CYS A 67 0.56 -3.59 -12.92
C CYS A 67 -0.95 -3.36 -13.11
N SER A 68 -1.77 -3.88 -12.20
CA SER A 68 -3.23 -3.71 -12.23
C SER A 68 -3.64 -2.24 -12.01
N ALA A 69 -2.98 -1.50 -11.11
CA ALA A 69 -3.24 -0.07 -10.91
C ALA A 69 -3.01 0.78 -12.17
N ARG A 70 -2.00 0.44 -12.98
CA ARG A 70 -1.75 1.08 -14.29
C ARG A 70 -2.77 0.71 -15.35
N ALA A 71 -3.29 -0.53 -15.33
CA ALA A 71 -4.37 -0.93 -16.22
C ALA A 71 -5.67 -0.20 -15.87
N CYS A 72 -6.00 -0.09 -14.57
CA CYS A 72 -7.17 0.60 -14.08
C CYS A 72 -7.18 2.11 -14.40
N SER A 73 -6.05 2.80 -14.31
CA SER A 73 -5.98 4.24 -14.62
C SER A 73 -6.13 4.54 -16.11
N ARG A 74 -5.82 3.58 -17.00
CA ARG A 74 -6.04 3.72 -18.45
C ARG A 74 -7.49 3.42 -18.85
N SER A 75 -8.19 2.58 -18.09
CA SER A 75 -9.60 2.24 -18.32
C SER A 75 -10.56 3.30 -17.77
N ARG A 76 -10.18 4.03 -16.72
CA ARG A 76 -11.03 5.06 -16.09
C ARG A 76 -11.21 6.33 -16.93
N SER A 77 -10.48 6.48 -18.03
CA SER A 77 -10.57 7.62 -18.96
C SER A 77 -11.44 7.35 -20.20
N ARG A 78 -12.20 6.24 -20.25
CA ARG A 78 -13.02 5.87 -21.41
C ARG A 78 -14.53 5.80 -21.17
N SER A 79 -15.01 6.37 -20.07
CA SER A 79 -16.44 6.57 -19.82
C SER A 79 -16.71 8.08 -19.74
N SER A 80 -17.11 8.67 -20.86
CA SER A 80 -17.76 9.97 -20.98
C SER A 80 -19.02 9.79 -21.81
#